data_AF-A0A830E9L2-F1
#
_entry.id   AF-A0A830E9L2-F1
#
_cell.length_a   1.000
_cell.length_b   1.000
_cell.length_c   1.000
_cell.angle_alpha   90.00
_cell.angle_beta   90.00
_cell.angle_gamma   90.00
#
_symmetry.space_group_name_H-M   'P 1'
#
loop_
_entity.id
_entity.type
_entity.pdbx_description
1 polymer ?
#
loop_
_entity_poly.entity_id
_entity_poly.type
_entity_poly.pdbx_seq_one_letter_code
_entity_poly.pdbx_strand_id
1 'polypeptide(L)' 'MVDCQLYELSGISNDVRVRIINYVMEQKGVKARDLGVTLNLISMIRSGKRRVTEDLLRGY' A
#
# COMPACT_ATOMS: atom_id res chain seq x y z
N MET A 1 -3.92 4.63 -19.00
CA MET A 1 -4.06 4.74 -17.52
C MET A 1 -4.66 3.44 -17.04
N VAL A 2 -4.14 2.84 -15.97
CA VAL A 2 -4.71 1.61 -15.39
C VAL A 2 -6.00 2.00 -14.66
N ASP A 3 -7.11 1.39 -15.05
CA ASP A 3 -8.41 1.65 -14.44
C ASP A 3 -8.53 0.86 -13.12
N CYS A 4 -8.19 1.53 -12.01
CA CYS A 4 -8.25 0.93 -10.69
C CYS A 4 -9.68 0.71 -10.18
N GLN A 5 -10.73 1.13 -10.92
CA GLN A 5 -12.12 0.93 -10.51
C GLN A 5 -12.58 -0.53 -10.63
N LEU A 6 -11.85 -1.36 -11.39
CA LEU A 6 -12.12 -2.79 -11.54
C LEU A 6 -11.52 -3.66 -10.42
N TYR A 7 -10.64 -3.09 -9.59
CA TYR A 7 -9.99 -3.82 -8.50
C TYR A 7 -10.43 -3.26 -7.15
N GLU A 8 -11.10 -4.08 -6.34
CA GLU A 8 -11.31 -3.84 -4.91
C GLU A 8 -9.95 -3.83 -4.18
N LEU A 9 -9.24 -2.70 -4.25
CA LEU A 9 -7.94 -2.50 -3.59
C LEU A 9 -8.06 -2.56 -2.05
N SER A 10 -9.26 -2.26 -1.55
CA SER A 10 -9.73 -2.42 -0.18
C SER A 10 -9.60 -3.87 0.32
N GLY A 11 -9.81 -4.87 -0.54
CA GLY A 11 -9.74 -6.30 -0.22
C GLY A 11 -8.32 -6.86 -0.16
N ILE A 12 -7.30 -6.11 -0.60
CA ILE A 12 -5.92 -6.59 -0.63
C ILE A 12 -5.35 -6.63 0.78
N SER A 13 -5.06 -7.86 1.26
CA SER A 13 -4.37 -8.10 2.53
C SER A 13 -3.01 -7.40 2.60
N ASN A 14 -2.59 -7.03 3.81
CA ASN A 14 -1.31 -6.37 4.03
C ASN A 14 -0.11 -7.20 3.53
N ASP A 15 -0.16 -8.54 3.64
CA ASP A 15 0.89 -9.43 3.11
C ASP A 15 1.10 -9.19 1.59
N VAL A 16 0.01 -9.14 0.84
CA VAL A 16 0.05 -8.89 -0.60
C VAL A 16 0.57 -7.49 -0.89
N ARG A 17 0.17 -6.48 -0.10
CA ARG A 17 0.69 -5.11 -0.21
C ARG A 17 2.21 -5.06 0.00
N VAL A 18 2.72 -5.79 1.00
CA VAL A 18 4.18 -5.89 1.26
C VAL A 18 4.91 -6.55 0.09
N ARG A 19 4.38 -7.65 -0.46
CA ARG A 19 4.97 -8.32 -1.63
C ARG A 19 5.03 -7.40 -2.84
N ILE A 20 3.95 -6.66 -3.14
CA ILE A 20 3.91 -5.70 -4.25
C ILE A 20 4.96 -4.60 -4.04
N ILE A 21 5.03 -4.02 -2.85
CA ILE A 21 6.00 -2.97 -2.52
C ILE A 21 7.43 -3.48 -2.69
N ASN A 22 7.75 -4.68 -2.18
CA ASN A 22 9.10 -5.23 -2.30
C ASN A 22 9.46 -5.50 -3.75
N TYR A 23 8.54 -6.06 -4.55
CA TYR A 23 8.77 -6.24 -5.97
C TYR A 23 9.06 -4.91 -6.68
N VAL A 24 8.21 -3.90 -6.48
CA VAL A 24 8.34 -2.60 -7.15
C VAL A 24 9.61 -1.86 -6.69
N MET A 25 9.93 -1.88 -5.40
CA MET A 25 11.05 -1.12 -4.88
C MET A 25 12.40 -1.83 -5.07
N GLU A 26 12.45 -3.15 -4.87
CA GLU A 26 13.71 -3.90 -4.87
C GLU A 26 14.03 -4.47 -6.25
N GLN A 27 13.03 -4.95 -6.98
CA GLN A 27 13.23 -5.53 -8.32
C GLN A 27 13.14 -4.50 -9.43
N LYS A 28 12.25 -3.50 -9.30
CA LYS A 28 12.09 -2.44 -10.31
C LYS A 28 12.84 -1.14 -9.96
N GLY A 29 13.42 -1.05 -8.77
CA GLY A 29 14.22 0.11 -8.34
C GLY A 29 13.41 1.40 -8.15
N VAL A 30 12.07 1.30 -8.10
CA VAL A 30 11.18 2.45 -7.96
C VAL A 30 11.22 2.96 -6.52
N LYS A 31 11.41 4.26 -6.32
CA LYS A 31 11.44 4.84 -4.97
C LYS A 31 10.04 5.30 -4.56
N ALA A 32 9.84 5.47 -3.25
CA ALA A 32 8.58 5.95 -2.69
C ALA A 32 8.11 7.26 -3.35
N ARG A 33 9.04 8.19 -3.63
CA ARG A 33 8.75 9.46 -4.33
C ARG A 33 8.22 9.26 -5.75
N ASP A 34 8.68 8.24 -6.46
CA ASP A 34 8.27 7.94 -7.83
C ASP A 34 6.86 7.32 -7.86
N LEU A 35 6.45 6.72 -6.74
CA LEU A 35 5.08 6.25 -6.48
C LEU A 35 4.16 7.36 -5.93
N GLY A 36 4.67 8.57 -5.69
CA GLY A 36 3.90 9.66 -5.08
C GLY A 36 3.56 9.43 -3.60
N VAL A 37 4.30 8.58 -2.89
CA VAL A 37 4.07 8.25 -1.48
C VAL A 37 5.26 8.58 -0.59
N THR A 38 5.01 8.66 0.71
CA THR A 38 6.07 8.89 1.71
C THR A 38 6.77 7.59 2.09
N LEU A 39 8.05 7.68 2.46
CA LEU A 39 8.79 6.55 3.05
C LEU A 39 8.09 6.01 4.31
N ASN A 40 7.45 6.88 5.09
CA ASN A 40 6.68 6.48 6.26
C ASN A 40 5.50 5.57 5.91
N LEU A 41 4.79 5.84 4.80
CA LEU A 41 3.72 4.96 4.33
C LEU A 41 4.24 3.57 3.97
N ILE A 42 5.38 3.50 3.27
CA ILE A 42 6.05 2.23 2.95
C ILE A 42 6.41 1.47 4.24
N SER A 43 6.99 2.16 5.23
CA SER A 43 7.33 1.56 6.52
C SER A 43 6.11 1.09 7.31
N MET A 44 5.00 1.83 7.28
CA MET A 44 3.74 1.40 7.92
C MET A 44 3.21 0.11 7.29
N ILE A 45 3.21 0.01 5.96
CA ILE A 45 2.75 -1.20 5.26
C ILE A 45 3.66 -2.40 5.57
N ARG A 46 4.98 -2.22 5.49
CA ARG A 46 5.97 -3.27 5.83
C ARG A 46 5.91 -3.74 7.27
N SER A 47 5.64 -2.83 8.21
CA SER A 47 5.50 -3.16 9.63
C SER A 47 4.11 -3.70 10.01
N GLY A 48 3.15 -3.72 9.09
CA GLY A 48 1.77 -4.09 9.38
C GLY A 48 1.05 -3.12 10.33
N LYS A 49 1.62 -1.93 10.59
CA LYS A 49 0.99 -0.89 11.40
C LYS A 49 -0.15 -0.27 10.58
N ARG A 50 -1.36 -0.82 10.73
CA ARG A 50 -2.58 -0.24 10.16
C ARG A 50 -2.79 1.16 10.71
N ARG A 51 -3.15 2.11 9.83
CA ARG A 51 -3.71 3.38 10.27
C ARG A 51 -5.05 3.10 10.95
N VAL A 52 -5.18 3.53 12.21
CA VAL A 52 -6.45 3.55 12.97
C VAL A 52 -7.58 4.23 12.17
N THR A 53 -7.23 5.09 11.21
CA THR A 53 -8.16 5.77 10.30
C THR A 53 -8.92 4.85 9.32
N GLU A 54 -8.37 3.70 8.91
CA GLU A 54 -9.11 2.72 8.08
C GLU A 54 -10.12 1.91 8.90
N ASP A 55 -9.87 1.72 10.20
CA ASP A 55 -10.77 0.99 11.11
C ASP A 55 -11.93 1.89 11.58
N LEU A 56 -11.66 3.17 11.85
CA LEU A 56 -12.67 4.15 12.26
C LEU A 56 -13.75 4.41 11.19
N LEU A 57 -13.42 4.25 9.91
CA LEU A 57 -14.35 4.44 8.78
C LEU A 57 -15.20 3.20 8.47
N ARG A 58 -14.94 2.05 9.11
CA ARG A 58 -15.80 0.85 9.01
C ARG A 58 -16.93 0.82 10.03
N GLY A 59 -16.97 1.79 10.95
CA GLY A 59 -17.95 1.89 12.02
C GLY A 59 -19.09 2.89 11.80
N TYR A 60 -19.20 3.47 10.60
CA TYR A 60 -20.28 4.37 10.19
C TYR A 60 -20.98 3.86 8.93
#